data_AF-A0A813Y870-F1
#
_entry.id   AF-A0A813Y870-F1
#
_cell.length_a   1.000
_cell.length_b   1.000
_cell.length_c   1.000
_cell.angle_alpha   90.00
_cell.angle_beta   90.00
_cell.angle_gamma   90.00
#
_symmetry.space_group_name_H-M   'P 1'
#
loop_
_entity.id
_entity.type
_entity.pdbx_description
1 polymer ?
#
loop_
_entity_poly.entity_id
_entity_poly.type
_entity_poly.pdbx_seq_one_letter_code
_entity_poly.pdbx_strand_id
1 'polypeptide(L)'
;MELGKYLYFIFVVIFFVCITCSVGYLNDSKVNCLQGPDFWCLNETTELLCNFHNKTIGLCGYTNKQCQIKTGDDFCKSAPPAQQQPALEFNGGLTGVDDDYFSYYILSLYWPPSSCPQRYNETTDLLRYFCSPYTDLGQPGSERLALHGLWPTFSTGGNYQGWPQFCSSQFQDWSSCHINGDLCPWKNTSRSDFSQGNYEYCLASENVDDCLINGREILEPERERLKVLAPGYLNKFNLFINHEWTKHGSCCSSTFRHNISNYLTHMLDLADMVTRPGSLTYQHIQRYAGEKIGLGYLISVLNQTSIINCNNRCELEEIWMCMSRHHHTGLPNQLIPCPMGAFHTSDSCQKSRCEYVSIPLRNKASFTSDTITETYIPSLRTKLLIFILVLIIVKPIVIVLGGCCAYLLSH
;
A
#
# COMPACT_ATOMS: atom_id res chain seq x y z
N MET A 1 68.86 -32.30 25.34
CA MET A 1 68.98 -31.13 24.43
C MET A 1 68.65 -31.58 23.02
N GLU A 2 67.39 -31.79 22.64
CA GLU A 2 66.96 -31.95 21.22
C GLU A 2 65.43 -31.75 21.02
N LEU A 3 64.70 -31.18 22.00
CA LEU A 3 63.28 -30.79 21.80
C LEU A 3 63.08 -29.27 21.67
N GLY A 4 64.10 -28.46 21.99
CA GLY A 4 64.02 -26.99 21.96
C GLY A 4 64.28 -26.35 20.59
N LYS A 5 64.72 -27.12 19.59
CA LYS A 5 65.01 -26.60 18.23
C LYS A 5 63.84 -26.74 17.25
N TYR A 6 62.89 -27.64 17.51
CA TYR A 6 61.72 -27.84 16.64
C TYR A 6 60.55 -26.87 16.94
N LEU A 7 60.43 -26.38 18.18
CA LEU A 7 59.41 -25.38 18.55
C LEU A 7 59.73 -23.96 18.04
N TYR A 8 61.02 -23.62 17.89
CA TYR A 8 61.42 -22.32 17.33
C TYR A 8 61.19 -22.24 15.82
N PHE A 9 61.28 -23.36 15.10
CA PHE A 9 61.04 -23.41 13.65
C PHE A 9 59.53 -23.34 13.31
N ILE A 10 58.66 -23.88 14.17
CA ILE A 10 57.20 -23.80 13.97
C ILE A 10 56.67 -22.40 14.29
N PHE A 11 57.22 -21.70 15.29
CA PHE A 11 56.81 -20.32 15.60
C PHE A 11 57.26 -19.31 14.55
N VAL A 12 58.42 -19.48 13.92
CA VAL A 12 58.91 -18.58 12.87
C VAL A 12 58.17 -18.78 11.54
N VAL A 13 57.74 -20.00 11.21
CA VAL A 13 56.95 -20.28 10.00
C VAL A 13 55.50 -19.82 10.13
N ILE A 14 54.89 -19.87 11.32
CA ILE A 14 53.52 -19.36 11.54
C ILE A 14 53.49 -17.82 11.58
N PHE A 15 54.55 -17.16 12.07
CA PHE A 15 54.63 -15.69 12.05
C PHE A 15 54.96 -15.10 10.67
N PHE A 16 55.68 -15.83 9.80
CA PHE A 16 55.97 -15.37 8.43
C PHE A 16 54.86 -15.68 7.42
N VAL A 17 53.92 -16.59 7.72
CA VAL A 17 52.74 -16.83 6.87
C VAL A 17 51.61 -15.82 7.14
N CYS A 18 51.69 -15.01 8.21
CA CYS A 18 50.71 -13.95 8.50
C CYS A 18 51.13 -12.52 8.12
N ILE A 19 52.34 -12.30 7.60
CA ILE A 19 52.80 -10.95 7.18
C ILE A 19 53.54 -11.01 5.83
N THR A 20 52.90 -11.58 4.81
CA THR A 20 53.16 -11.25 3.40
C THR A 20 51.98 -11.71 2.54
N CYS A 21 50.84 -11.03 2.64
CA CYS A 21 49.93 -10.89 1.50
C CYS A 21 49.99 -9.42 1.07
N SER A 22 50.95 -9.19 0.18
CA SER A 22 51.06 -8.16 -0.83
C SER A 22 49.96 -7.10 -0.88
N VAL A 23 50.43 -5.85 -0.74
CA VAL A 23 49.90 -4.68 -1.45
C VAL A 23 49.98 -5.00 -2.95
N GLY A 24 48.95 -5.67 -3.47
CA GLY A 24 48.70 -5.78 -4.89
C GLY A 24 48.04 -4.49 -5.34
N TYR A 25 48.73 -3.73 -6.20
CA TYR A 25 48.08 -2.78 -7.09
C TYR A 25 46.93 -3.53 -7.79
N LEU A 26 45.69 -3.26 -7.40
CA LEU A 26 44.51 -3.74 -8.12
C LEU A 26 44.44 -2.96 -9.43
N ASN A 27 45.10 -3.54 -10.43
CA ASN A 27 44.86 -3.25 -11.82
C ASN A 27 43.39 -3.55 -12.11
N ASP A 28 42.69 -2.57 -12.69
CA ASP A 28 41.38 -2.62 -13.37
C ASP A 28 40.89 -4.04 -13.72
N SER A 29 40.41 -4.78 -12.72
CA SER A 29 39.58 -5.94 -12.94
C SER A 29 38.19 -5.37 -13.17
N LYS A 30 37.78 -5.35 -14.44
CA LYS A 30 36.37 -5.24 -14.82
C LYS A 30 35.58 -6.24 -13.98
N VAL A 31 35.03 -5.78 -12.88
CA VAL A 31 34.00 -6.50 -12.14
C VAL A 31 32.85 -6.60 -13.12
N ASN A 32 32.69 -7.77 -13.72
CA ASN A 32 31.55 -8.08 -14.56
C ASN A 32 30.34 -8.15 -13.62
N CYS A 33 29.75 -6.99 -13.32
CA CYS A 33 28.40 -6.92 -12.79
C CYS A 33 27.50 -7.57 -13.83
N LEU A 34 26.96 -8.74 -13.52
CA LEU A 34 25.93 -9.35 -14.36
C LEU A 34 24.72 -8.42 -14.33
N GLN A 35 24.33 -7.97 -15.51
CA GLN A 35 23.23 -7.05 -15.74
C GLN A 35 21.90 -7.77 -15.43
N GLY A 36 21.47 -7.72 -14.16
CA GLY A 36 20.08 -7.93 -13.76
C GLY A 36 19.38 -6.58 -13.62
N PRO A 37 18.06 -6.48 -13.85
CA PRO A 37 17.39 -5.19 -13.92
C PRO A 37 17.40 -4.43 -12.60
N ASP A 38 17.40 -5.09 -11.44
CA ASP A 38 17.40 -4.40 -10.16
C ASP A 38 18.01 -5.28 -9.04
N PHE A 39 19.34 -5.32 -8.90
CA PHE A 39 19.96 -5.55 -7.58
C PHE A 39 21.34 -4.91 -7.40
N TRP A 40 21.61 -4.66 -6.13
CA TRP A 40 22.58 -3.74 -5.53
C TRP A 40 23.86 -4.50 -5.17
N CYS A 41 25.03 -3.94 -5.45
CA CYS A 41 26.29 -4.38 -4.86
C CYS A 41 26.89 -3.22 -4.06
N LEU A 42 26.88 -3.33 -2.74
CA LEU A 42 27.80 -2.59 -1.88
C LEU A 42 29.00 -3.50 -1.63
N ASN A 43 30.23 -2.99 -1.76
CA ASN A 43 31.38 -3.66 -1.14
C ASN A 43 31.54 -3.15 0.30
N GLU A 44 32.30 -3.89 1.12
CA GLU A 44 32.54 -3.59 2.55
C GLU A 44 32.98 -2.13 2.82
N THR A 45 33.68 -1.49 1.88
CA THR A 45 34.13 -0.11 2.00
C THR A 45 32.98 0.90 1.94
N THR A 46 31.88 0.57 1.25
CA THR A 46 30.74 1.47 1.02
C THR A 46 29.72 1.38 2.16
N GLU A 47 29.62 0.23 2.85
CA GLU A 47 28.77 0.04 4.04
C GLU A 47 29.15 0.95 5.21
N LEU A 48 30.44 1.28 5.34
CA LEU A 48 30.96 2.11 6.44
C LEU A 48 30.65 3.60 6.29
N LEU A 49 30.40 4.09 5.06
CA LEU A 49 30.34 5.52 4.74
C LEU A 49 28.91 6.11 4.76
N CYS A 50 27.86 5.28 4.65
CA CYS A 50 26.46 5.72 4.74
C CYS A 50 25.87 5.49 6.14
N ASN A 51 26.56 5.98 7.18
CA ASN A 51 26.06 5.93 8.55
C ASN A 51 25.07 7.09 8.80
N PHE A 52 23.77 6.83 8.68
CA PHE A 52 22.74 7.74 9.20
C PHE A 52 22.32 7.21 10.58
N HIS A 53 22.70 7.91 11.65
CA HIS A 53 22.43 7.52 13.05
C HIS A 53 22.82 6.06 13.41
N ASN A 54 24.06 5.65 13.12
CA ASN A 54 24.59 4.28 13.38
C ASN A 54 23.92 3.14 12.59
N LYS A 55 23.26 3.44 11.46
CA LYS A 55 22.76 2.43 10.53
C LYS A 55 23.25 2.70 9.12
N THR A 56 23.66 1.63 8.45
CA THR A 56 24.02 1.64 7.03
C THR A 56 22.75 1.73 6.19
N ILE A 57 22.52 2.88 5.56
CA ILE A 57 21.44 3.04 4.58
C ILE A 57 22.04 2.87 3.18
N GLY A 58 21.61 1.82 2.46
CA GLY A 58 21.93 1.68 1.05
C GLY A 58 21.14 2.71 0.23
N LEU A 59 21.83 3.60 -0.49
CA LEU A 59 21.23 4.52 -1.45
C LEU A 59 21.87 4.29 -2.83
N CYS A 60 21.05 3.97 -3.84
CA CYS A 60 21.47 3.91 -5.24
C CYS A 60 20.75 4.99 -6.03
N GLY A 61 21.51 5.90 -6.62
CA GLY A 61 21.02 6.80 -7.67
C GLY A 61 21.18 6.14 -9.04
N TYR A 62 20.08 5.94 -9.76
CA TYR A 62 20.11 5.44 -11.13
C TYR A 62 20.05 6.62 -12.11
N THR A 63 21.20 7.00 -12.69
CA THR A 63 21.27 8.04 -13.74
C THR A 63 21.97 7.49 -14.98
N ASN A 64 21.42 7.77 -16.17
CA ASN A 64 22.01 7.43 -17.48
C ASN A 64 22.26 5.93 -17.77
N LYS A 65 21.40 5.02 -17.26
CA LYS A 65 21.48 3.56 -17.50
C LYS A 65 22.80 2.92 -17.05
N GLN A 66 23.51 3.53 -16.11
CA GLN A 66 24.71 2.97 -15.49
C GLN A 66 24.60 3.12 -13.97
N CYS A 67 24.88 2.05 -13.23
CA CYS A 67 25.18 2.16 -11.80
C CYS A 67 26.46 2.95 -11.66
N GLN A 68 26.34 4.23 -11.32
CA GLN A 68 27.49 5.00 -10.88
C GLN A 68 27.74 4.64 -9.42
N ILE A 69 28.78 3.84 -9.17
CA ILE A 69 29.37 3.74 -7.85
C ILE A 69 30.07 5.08 -7.61
N LYS A 70 29.29 6.09 -7.21
CA LYS A 70 29.86 7.20 -6.46
C LYS A 70 30.15 6.63 -5.09
N THR A 71 31.39 6.77 -4.64
CA THR A 71 31.76 6.39 -3.29
C THR A 71 30.79 7.08 -2.33
N GLY A 72 30.39 6.43 -1.23
CA GLY A 72 29.54 7.07 -0.21
C GLY A 72 30.12 8.43 0.27
N ASP A 73 31.43 8.62 0.13
CA ASP A 73 32.12 9.89 0.31
C ASP A 73 31.70 10.97 -0.70
N ASP A 74 31.55 10.68 -2.00
CA ASP A 74 31.06 11.66 -2.98
C ASP A 74 29.55 11.97 -2.81
N PHE A 75 28.79 11.02 -2.28
CA PHE A 75 27.36 11.16 -1.97
C PHE A 75 27.11 11.99 -0.71
N CYS A 76 27.99 11.87 0.30
CA CYS A 76 27.87 12.59 1.59
C CYS A 76 28.72 13.86 1.68
N LYS A 77 29.76 14.07 0.85
CA LYS A 77 30.70 15.21 0.97
C LYS A 77 30.71 16.20 -0.20
N SER A 78 29.89 16.07 -1.22
CA SER A 78 29.95 17.01 -2.34
C SER A 78 29.21 18.33 -2.08
N ALA A 79 29.78 19.18 -1.21
CA ALA A 79 30.12 20.58 -1.52
C ALA A 79 30.56 21.42 -0.29
N PRO A 80 31.45 22.41 -0.47
CA PRO A 80 31.62 23.51 0.48
C PRO A 80 30.28 24.23 0.76
N PRO A 81 30.11 24.93 1.89
CA PRO A 81 28.82 25.53 2.30
C PRO A 81 28.12 26.41 1.25
N ALA A 82 28.86 26.96 0.28
CA ALA A 82 28.32 27.80 -0.79
C ALA A 82 27.81 27.02 -2.02
N GLN A 83 27.95 25.70 -2.05
CA GLN A 83 27.56 24.82 -3.18
C GLN A 83 26.80 23.57 -2.72
N GLN A 84 26.35 23.50 -1.46
CA GLN A 84 25.45 22.44 -1.02
C GLN A 84 24.26 22.44 -1.99
N GLN A 85 24.16 21.40 -2.80
CA GLN A 85 22.95 21.16 -3.56
C GLN A 85 21.82 21.11 -2.54
N PRO A 86 20.64 21.71 -2.83
CA PRO A 86 19.48 21.53 -1.97
C PRO A 86 19.35 20.03 -1.71
N ALA A 87 19.22 19.65 -0.44
CA ALA A 87 19.25 18.27 0.02
C ALA A 87 18.57 17.37 -1.02
N LEU A 88 19.36 16.46 -1.61
CA LEU A 88 18.89 15.59 -2.69
C LEU A 88 17.55 14.98 -2.27
N GLU A 89 16.49 15.36 -2.99
CA GLU A 89 15.14 14.81 -2.83
C GLU A 89 15.17 13.33 -3.20
N PHE A 90 15.60 12.48 -2.27
CA PHE A 90 15.27 11.07 -2.37
C PHE A 90 13.74 11.00 -2.24
N ASN A 91 13.05 10.62 -3.31
CA ASN A 91 11.62 10.40 -3.30
C ASN A 91 11.37 8.91 -3.51
N GLY A 92 11.68 8.14 -2.48
CA GLY A 92 11.65 6.68 -2.53
C GLY A 92 11.36 6.07 -1.16
N GLY A 93 10.87 4.84 -1.19
CA GLY A 93 10.67 4.07 0.02
C GLY A 93 11.96 3.38 0.47
N LEU A 94 12.27 3.44 1.76
CA LEU A 94 13.39 2.72 2.36
C LEU A 94 12.93 1.37 2.90
N THR A 95 13.62 0.30 2.52
CA THR A 95 13.39 -1.06 3.03
C THR A 95 14.26 -1.41 4.22
N GLY A 96 13.81 -2.35 5.05
CA GLY A 96 14.59 -2.87 6.19
C GLY A 96 14.83 -1.85 7.29
N VAL A 97 14.04 -0.77 7.33
CA VAL A 97 14.12 0.27 8.36
C VAL A 97 13.57 -0.28 9.67
N ASP A 98 14.28 -0.02 10.78
CA ASP A 98 13.78 -0.41 12.10
C ASP A 98 12.42 0.22 12.41
N ASP A 99 11.72 -0.51 13.26
CA ASP A 99 10.54 -0.15 14.00
C ASP A 99 10.63 1.28 14.49
N ASP A 100 9.50 1.99 14.42
CA ASP A 100 9.33 3.29 15.04
C ASP A 100 10.19 4.43 14.46
N TYR A 101 11.03 4.13 13.46
CA TYR A 101 11.80 5.14 12.74
C TYR A 101 10.93 5.78 11.66
N PHE A 102 9.95 6.57 12.08
CA PHE A 102 9.16 7.47 11.24
C PHE A 102 8.46 8.50 12.15
N SER A 103 7.92 9.56 11.57
CA SER A 103 7.51 10.73 12.36
C SER A 103 6.00 10.96 12.38
N TYR A 104 5.32 10.60 11.30
CA TYR A 104 3.87 10.77 11.17
C TYR A 104 3.30 9.70 10.25
N TYR A 105 1.98 9.66 10.13
CA TYR A 105 1.29 8.79 9.19
C TYR A 105 0.56 9.64 8.13
N ILE A 106 0.44 9.09 6.93
CA ILE A 106 -0.49 9.55 5.91
C ILE A 106 -1.67 8.58 5.89
N LEU A 107 -2.86 9.07 6.23
CA LEU A 107 -4.11 8.37 5.95
C LEU A 107 -4.54 8.75 4.54
N SER A 108 -4.50 7.79 3.62
CA SER A 108 -4.88 8.02 2.23
C SER A 108 -6.29 7.53 1.94
N LEU A 109 -7.10 8.40 1.33
CA LEU A 109 -8.48 8.14 0.96
C LEU A 109 -8.70 8.50 -0.50
N TYR A 110 -9.21 7.58 -1.31
CA TYR A 110 -9.47 7.82 -2.73
C TYR A 110 -10.96 8.04 -3.01
N TRP A 111 -11.25 8.68 -4.14
CA TRP A 111 -12.58 8.96 -4.64
C TRP A 111 -12.91 8.03 -5.82
N PRO A 112 -13.62 6.90 -5.59
CA PRO A 112 -13.77 5.87 -6.60
C PRO A 112 -14.33 6.32 -7.95
N PRO A 113 -15.28 7.30 -8.06
CA PRO A 113 -15.79 7.74 -9.35
C PRO A 113 -14.76 8.25 -10.37
N SER A 114 -13.62 8.75 -9.91
CA SER A 114 -12.52 9.26 -10.75
C SER A 114 -11.29 8.35 -10.72
N SER A 115 -11.00 7.71 -9.58
CA SER A 115 -9.85 6.79 -9.43
C SER A 115 -10.07 5.46 -10.14
N CYS A 116 -11.34 5.05 -10.29
CA CYS A 116 -11.69 3.81 -10.99
C CYS A 116 -12.20 4.11 -12.40
N PRO A 117 -11.62 3.47 -13.43
CA PRO A 117 -12.10 3.65 -14.79
C PRO A 117 -13.56 3.19 -14.92
N GLN A 118 -14.35 3.91 -15.72
CA GLN A 118 -15.76 3.56 -15.98
C GLN A 118 -15.91 2.22 -16.69
N ARG A 119 -14.92 1.84 -17.49
CA ARG A 119 -14.84 0.58 -18.19
C ARG A 119 -13.45 0.01 -17.94
N TYR A 120 -13.43 -1.23 -17.51
CA TYR A 120 -12.21 -2.03 -17.50
C TYR A 120 -12.45 -3.25 -18.38
N ASN A 121 -11.43 -3.67 -19.10
CA ASN A 121 -11.44 -4.95 -19.77
C ASN A 121 -11.37 -6.05 -18.70
N GLU A 122 -12.48 -6.76 -18.53
CA GLU A 122 -12.60 -7.81 -17.52
C GLU A 122 -11.45 -8.81 -17.56
N THR A 123 -10.83 -9.08 -18.70
CA THR A 123 -9.78 -10.09 -18.80
C THR A 123 -8.36 -9.60 -18.55
N THR A 124 -8.10 -8.29 -18.64
CA THR A 124 -6.72 -7.75 -18.65
C THR A 124 -6.47 -6.65 -17.63
N ASP A 125 -7.51 -5.97 -17.14
CA ASP A 125 -7.33 -4.87 -16.21
C ASP A 125 -7.31 -5.37 -14.77
N LEU A 126 -6.14 -5.42 -14.16
CA LEU A 126 -5.97 -5.85 -12.77
C LEU A 126 -6.57 -4.87 -11.76
N LEU A 127 -6.70 -3.59 -12.15
CA LEU A 127 -7.51 -2.60 -11.45
C LEU A 127 -8.94 -3.08 -11.23
N ARG A 128 -9.46 -4.05 -11.99
CA ARG A 128 -10.80 -4.63 -11.74
C ARG A 128 -10.93 -5.18 -10.33
N TYR A 129 -9.90 -5.79 -9.74
CA TYR A 129 -10.03 -6.40 -8.42
C TYR A 129 -10.22 -5.34 -7.34
N PHE A 130 -9.52 -4.23 -7.48
CA PHE A 130 -9.66 -3.06 -6.63
C PHE A 130 -10.95 -2.29 -6.93
N CYS A 131 -11.30 -2.08 -8.20
CA CYS A 131 -12.37 -1.18 -8.63
C CYS A 131 -13.75 -1.84 -8.77
N SER A 132 -13.83 -3.16 -8.94
CA SER A 132 -15.10 -3.89 -9.10
C SER A 132 -16.09 -3.70 -7.95
N PRO A 133 -15.68 -3.56 -6.68
CA PRO A 133 -16.65 -3.30 -5.61
C PRO A 133 -17.31 -1.93 -5.72
N TYR A 134 -16.74 -1.03 -6.53
CA TYR A 134 -17.21 0.34 -6.72
C TYR A 134 -18.00 0.51 -8.02
N THR A 135 -18.24 -0.57 -8.77
CA THR A 135 -18.80 -0.43 -10.13
C THR A 135 -20.26 -0.12 -10.17
N ASP A 136 -21.01 -0.68 -9.23
CA ASP A 136 -22.45 -0.50 -9.21
C ASP A 136 -22.80 0.70 -8.34
N LEU A 137 -23.57 1.61 -8.92
CA LEU A 137 -24.11 2.76 -8.19
C LEU A 137 -24.96 2.29 -7.01
N GLY A 138 -24.81 2.97 -5.88
CA GLY A 138 -25.49 2.61 -4.63
C GLY A 138 -24.81 1.48 -3.86
N GLN A 139 -23.72 0.89 -4.37
CA GLN A 139 -22.89 0.02 -3.54
C GLN A 139 -22.16 0.86 -2.47
N PRO A 140 -22.01 0.33 -1.24
CA PRO A 140 -21.18 0.95 -0.22
C PRO A 140 -19.79 1.31 -0.78
N GLY A 141 -19.33 2.53 -0.54
CA GLY A 141 -18.04 3.01 -1.05
C GLY A 141 -18.08 3.70 -2.41
N SER A 142 -19.05 3.44 -3.29
CA SER A 142 -19.08 3.99 -4.66
C SER A 142 -19.32 5.51 -4.76
N GLU A 143 -19.89 6.12 -3.73
CA GLU A 143 -20.28 7.54 -3.68
C GLU A 143 -19.67 8.28 -2.49
N ARG A 144 -18.57 7.73 -1.94
CA ARG A 144 -17.88 8.31 -0.78
C ARG A 144 -16.38 8.09 -0.91
N LEU A 145 -15.63 8.79 -0.08
CA LEU A 145 -14.19 8.51 0.04
C LEU A 145 -14.01 7.11 0.61
N ALA A 146 -13.19 6.32 -0.05
CA ALA A 146 -12.80 4.99 0.36
C ALA A 146 -11.35 5.02 0.84
N LEU A 147 -11.04 4.18 1.82
CA LEU A 147 -9.73 4.03 2.39
C LEU A 147 -8.80 3.35 1.37
N HIS A 148 -7.69 4.02 1.04
CA HIS A 148 -6.57 3.45 0.30
C HIS A 148 -5.58 2.80 1.25
N GLY A 149 -5.12 3.52 2.28
CA GLY A 149 -4.08 3.01 3.16
C GLY A 149 -3.69 3.94 4.31
N LEU A 150 -2.82 3.44 5.19
CA LEU A 150 -2.22 4.18 6.30
C LEU A 150 -0.70 4.00 6.25
N TRP A 151 0.01 5.06 5.87
CA TRP A 151 1.42 4.96 5.51
C TRP A 151 2.30 5.68 6.52
N PRO A 152 3.18 4.98 7.25
CA PRO A 152 4.23 5.63 8.03
C PRO A 152 5.09 6.50 7.11
N THR A 153 5.51 7.68 7.56
CA THR A 153 6.28 8.63 6.75
C THR A 153 7.32 9.34 7.59
N PHE A 154 8.49 9.60 7.02
CA PHE A 154 9.53 10.37 7.70
C PHE A 154 9.18 11.85 7.67
N SER A 155 9.28 12.52 8.82
CA SER A 155 9.42 13.97 8.87
C SER A 155 10.89 14.23 9.12
N THR A 156 11.55 14.77 8.11
CA THR A 156 12.78 15.51 8.38
C THR A 156 12.42 16.97 8.22
N GLY A 157 13.03 17.86 9.01
CA GLY A 157 12.79 19.30 8.96
C GLY A 157 13.24 19.96 7.64
N GLY A 158 12.75 19.47 6.49
CA GLY A 158 12.92 20.01 5.15
C GLY A 158 13.80 19.19 4.19
N ASN A 159 14.56 18.18 4.65
CA ASN A 159 15.70 17.67 3.86
C ASN A 159 15.61 16.23 3.32
N TYR A 160 14.59 15.48 3.72
CA TYR A 160 14.39 14.09 3.33
C TYR A 160 12.89 13.83 3.20
N GLN A 161 12.49 13.51 1.99
CA GLN A 161 11.17 12.99 1.67
C GLN A 161 11.30 11.47 1.54
N GLY A 162 10.26 10.73 1.87
CA GLY A 162 10.28 9.27 1.78
C GLY A 162 9.48 8.61 2.88
N TRP A 163 9.38 7.30 2.80
CA TRP A 163 8.64 6.49 3.74
C TRP A 163 9.39 5.18 3.99
N PRO A 164 9.30 4.60 5.20
CA PRO A 164 9.67 3.22 5.36
C PRO A 164 8.66 2.34 4.61
N GLN A 165 9.14 1.32 3.92
CA GLN A 165 8.30 0.31 3.28
C GLN A 165 8.91 -1.08 3.43
N PHE A 166 8.09 -2.13 3.49
CA PHE A 166 8.56 -3.52 3.60
C PHE A 166 9.56 -3.70 4.74
N CYS A 167 9.15 -3.30 5.94
CA CYS A 167 10.05 -3.25 7.10
C CYS A 167 10.28 -4.63 7.69
N SER A 168 11.50 -4.86 8.14
CA SER A 168 11.89 -6.13 8.74
C SER A 168 11.80 -6.04 10.25
N SER A 169 11.52 -7.17 10.89
CA SER A 169 11.56 -7.34 12.34
C SER A 169 12.40 -8.56 12.68
N GLN A 170 12.72 -8.73 13.96
CA GLN A 170 13.39 -9.95 14.45
C GLN A 170 12.62 -11.25 14.13
N PHE A 171 11.32 -11.17 13.83
CA PHE A 171 10.46 -12.33 13.59
C PHE A 171 10.10 -12.54 12.11
N GLN A 172 10.17 -11.49 11.30
CA GLN A 172 9.74 -11.52 9.91
C GLN A 172 10.40 -10.41 9.11
N ASP A 173 10.99 -10.78 7.98
CA ASP A 173 11.64 -9.86 7.05
C ASP A 173 10.75 -9.60 5.84
N TRP A 174 9.95 -8.53 5.89
CA TRP A 174 9.07 -8.15 4.79
C TRP A 174 9.82 -7.56 3.60
N SER A 175 11.11 -7.24 3.71
CA SER A 175 11.92 -6.77 2.57
C SER A 175 12.05 -7.85 1.49
N SER A 176 11.98 -9.12 1.87
CA SER A 176 11.86 -10.24 0.93
C SER A 176 10.59 -10.18 0.06
N CYS A 177 9.53 -9.53 0.56
CA CYS A 177 8.31 -9.26 -0.20
C CYS A 177 8.42 -8.04 -1.13
N HIS A 178 9.39 -7.14 -0.89
CA HIS A 178 9.73 -6.05 -1.79
C HIS A 178 10.51 -6.55 -3.00
N ILE A 179 11.41 -7.52 -2.78
CA ILE A 179 12.39 -7.93 -3.80
C ILE A 179 12.69 -9.43 -3.80
N ASN A 180 11.68 -10.22 -4.16
CA ASN A 180 11.94 -11.43 -4.94
C ASN A 180 11.55 -11.14 -6.39
N GLY A 181 12.32 -10.26 -7.05
CA GLY A 181 12.23 -9.97 -8.49
C GLY A 181 12.54 -11.16 -9.41
N ASP A 182 12.72 -12.37 -8.86
CA ASP A 182 12.81 -13.63 -9.58
C ASP A 182 11.56 -14.53 -9.40
N LEU A 183 10.64 -14.19 -8.49
CA LEU A 183 9.35 -14.89 -8.39
C LEU A 183 8.38 -14.35 -9.44
N CYS A 184 8.42 -13.05 -9.75
CA CYS A 184 7.69 -12.59 -10.92
C CYS A 184 8.51 -12.63 -12.21
N PRO A 185 8.03 -13.23 -13.32
CA PRO A 185 8.77 -13.33 -14.59
C PRO A 185 9.00 -11.99 -15.32
N TRP A 186 8.85 -10.85 -14.64
CA TRP A 186 8.83 -9.50 -15.20
C TRP A 186 10.20 -8.82 -15.32
N LYS A 187 11.28 -9.60 -15.19
CA LYS A 187 12.69 -9.17 -15.43
C LYS A 187 12.90 -8.51 -16.81
N ASN A 188 11.96 -8.69 -17.75
CA ASN A 188 12.00 -8.17 -19.11
C ASN A 188 10.88 -7.17 -19.47
N THR A 189 9.97 -6.84 -18.57
CA THR A 189 8.97 -5.79 -18.82
C THR A 189 9.55 -4.41 -18.57
N SER A 190 9.20 -3.46 -19.41
CA SER A 190 9.70 -2.10 -19.28
C SER A 190 9.11 -1.44 -18.02
N ARG A 191 9.78 -0.43 -17.45
CA ARG A 191 9.26 0.34 -16.29
C ARG A 191 7.86 0.92 -16.54
N SER A 192 7.47 1.14 -17.80
CA SER A 192 6.12 1.57 -18.20
C SER A 192 5.05 0.48 -18.08
N ASP A 193 5.42 -0.79 -17.95
CA ASP A 193 4.51 -1.93 -17.84
C ASP A 193 4.31 -2.36 -16.37
N PHE A 194 5.05 -1.76 -15.43
CA PHE A 194 4.83 -2.01 -14.01
C PHE A 194 3.57 -1.30 -13.54
N SER A 195 2.56 -2.08 -13.15
CA SER A 195 1.36 -1.59 -12.47
C SER A 195 1.23 -2.28 -11.12
N GLN A 196 0.59 -1.62 -10.15
CA GLN A 196 0.24 -2.22 -8.86
C GLN A 196 -0.52 -3.55 -9.05
N GLY A 197 -1.40 -3.60 -10.04
CA GLY A 197 -2.11 -4.83 -10.39
C GLY A 197 -1.19 -5.98 -10.82
N ASN A 198 -0.12 -5.71 -11.58
CA ASN A 198 0.83 -6.74 -12.03
C ASN A 198 1.63 -7.32 -10.85
N TYR A 199 1.98 -6.49 -9.87
CA TYR A 199 2.58 -6.92 -8.60
C TYR A 199 1.63 -7.81 -7.79
N GLU A 200 0.36 -7.44 -7.73
CA GLU A 200 -0.67 -8.20 -7.03
C GLU A 200 -0.94 -9.58 -7.66
N TYR A 201 -1.03 -9.66 -8.99
CA TYR A 201 -1.17 -10.96 -9.68
C TYR A 201 0.03 -11.89 -9.45
N CYS A 202 1.23 -11.31 -9.36
CA CYS A 202 2.46 -12.02 -9.05
C CYS A 202 2.42 -12.81 -7.75
N LEU A 203 2.05 -12.10 -6.68
CA LEU A 203 2.04 -12.66 -5.33
C LEU A 203 1.07 -13.84 -5.26
N ALA A 204 -0.03 -13.78 -6.03
CA ALA A 204 -0.98 -14.88 -6.14
C ALA A 204 -0.47 -16.06 -7.00
N SER A 205 0.34 -15.84 -8.03
CA SER A 205 0.81 -16.91 -8.93
C SER A 205 1.97 -17.73 -8.38
N GLU A 206 2.81 -17.10 -7.55
CA GLU A 206 4.06 -17.69 -7.07
C GLU A 206 3.97 -18.39 -5.72
N ASN A 207 2.75 -18.49 -5.17
CA ASN A 207 2.49 -19.16 -3.89
C ASN A 207 3.43 -18.66 -2.78
N VAL A 208 3.69 -17.35 -2.76
CA VAL A 208 4.52 -16.69 -1.73
C VAL A 208 3.67 -16.51 -0.48
N ASP A 209 3.31 -17.63 0.13
CA ASP A 209 2.40 -17.69 1.28
C ASP A 209 2.92 -16.84 2.45
N ASP A 210 4.24 -16.68 2.57
CA ASP A 210 4.89 -15.89 3.62
C ASP A 210 4.60 -14.37 3.52
N CYS A 211 4.19 -13.89 2.33
CA CYS A 211 3.85 -12.49 2.08
C CYS A 211 2.33 -12.24 1.99
N LEU A 212 1.51 -13.28 2.14
CA LEU A 212 0.06 -13.18 2.04
C LEU A 212 -0.56 -13.19 3.44
N ILE A 213 -1.39 -12.20 3.73
CA ILE A 213 -2.27 -12.24 4.90
C ILE A 213 -3.28 -13.35 4.65
N ASN A 214 -3.38 -14.27 5.61
CA ASN A 214 -4.40 -15.29 5.52
C ASN A 214 -5.76 -14.61 5.72
N GLY A 215 -6.72 -14.79 4.81
CA GLY A 215 -8.03 -14.14 4.93
C GLY A 215 -8.80 -14.45 6.22
N ARG A 216 -8.35 -15.45 7.00
CA ARG A 216 -8.81 -15.80 8.35
C ARG A 216 -8.35 -14.83 9.44
N GLU A 217 -7.35 -14.00 9.18
CA GLU A 217 -6.80 -13.02 10.13
C GLU A 217 -7.61 -11.71 10.15
N ILE A 218 -8.45 -11.50 9.13
CA ILE A 218 -9.42 -10.40 9.10
C ILE A 218 -10.68 -10.87 9.86
N LEU A 219 -10.86 -10.35 11.08
CA LEU A 219 -12.03 -10.71 11.89
C LEU A 219 -13.31 -10.12 11.28
N GLU A 220 -14.44 -10.71 11.65
CA GLU A 220 -15.74 -10.36 11.06
C GLU A 220 -16.14 -8.89 11.27
N PRO A 221 -15.91 -8.26 12.45
CA PRO A 221 -16.18 -6.84 12.61
C PRO A 221 -15.41 -5.95 11.62
N GLU A 222 -14.13 -6.23 11.38
CA GLU A 222 -13.31 -5.51 10.39
C GLU A 222 -13.80 -5.78 8.98
N ARG A 223 -14.19 -7.01 8.66
CA ARG A 223 -14.76 -7.37 7.36
C ARG A 223 -16.01 -6.55 7.04
N GLU A 224 -16.94 -6.42 7.98
CA GLU A 224 -18.14 -5.61 7.78
C GLU A 224 -17.82 -4.13 7.56
N ARG A 225 -16.83 -3.61 8.29
CA ARG A 225 -16.37 -2.23 8.11
C ARG A 225 -15.65 -2.02 6.78
N LEU A 226 -14.82 -2.98 6.35
CA LEU A 226 -14.13 -2.95 5.06
C LEU A 226 -15.12 -2.91 3.90
N LYS A 227 -16.25 -3.64 3.96
CA LYS A 227 -17.29 -3.57 2.91
C LYS A 227 -17.76 -2.15 2.64
N VAL A 228 -17.76 -1.29 3.65
CA VAL A 228 -18.20 0.09 3.50
C VAL A 228 -17.01 1.00 3.23
N LEU A 229 -15.96 0.92 4.05
CA LEU A 229 -14.86 1.90 4.09
C LEU A 229 -13.76 1.62 3.08
N ALA A 230 -13.53 0.35 2.71
CA ALA A 230 -12.45 -0.04 1.82
C ALA A 230 -12.80 -1.31 1.01
N PRO A 231 -13.94 -1.37 0.29
CA PRO A 231 -14.38 -2.63 -0.29
C PRO A 231 -13.39 -3.24 -1.31
N GLY A 232 -12.48 -2.45 -1.90
CA GLY A 232 -11.35 -2.94 -2.71
C GLY A 232 -10.41 -3.93 -1.98
N TYR A 233 -10.40 -3.91 -0.64
CA TYR A 233 -9.63 -4.83 0.21
C TYR A 233 -10.20 -6.26 0.20
N LEU A 234 -11.51 -6.42 -0.05
CA LEU A 234 -12.23 -7.70 0.09
C LEU A 234 -12.32 -8.48 -1.22
N ASN A 235 -11.36 -8.30 -2.13
CA ASN A 235 -11.32 -9.07 -3.36
C ASN A 235 -10.97 -10.55 -3.09
N LYS A 236 -11.22 -11.42 -4.08
CA LYS A 236 -11.03 -12.89 -3.96
C LYS A 236 -9.67 -13.30 -3.41
N PHE A 237 -8.65 -12.50 -3.66
CA PHE A 237 -7.25 -12.79 -3.38
C PHE A 237 -6.66 -11.90 -2.27
N ASN A 238 -7.45 -11.00 -1.68
CA ASN A 238 -7.00 -10.04 -0.67
C ASN A 238 -5.76 -9.23 -1.12
N LEU A 239 -5.59 -9.00 -2.43
CA LEU A 239 -4.31 -8.48 -2.95
C LEU A 239 -4.00 -7.08 -2.46
N PHE A 240 -5.01 -6.22 -2.42
CA PHE A 240 -4.84 -4.85 -2.02
C PHE A 240 -4.53 -4.72 -0.52
N ILE A 241 -5.20 -5.51 0.32
CA ILE A 241 -4.89 -5.55 1.76
C ILE A 241 -3.50 -6.14 2.02
N ASN A 242 -3.09 -7.14 1.24
CA ASN A 242 -1.72 -7.69 1.26
C ASN A 242 -0.70 -6.61 0.89
N HIS A 243 -0.95 -5.86 -0.18
CA HIS A 243 -0.10 -4.74 -0.58
C HIS A 243 0.04 -3.72 0.56
N GLU A 244 -1.08 -3.19 1.04
CA GLU A 244 -1.09 -2.16 2.06
C GLU A 244 -0.45 -2.61 3.37
N TRP A 245 -0.65 -3.87 3.76
CA TRP A 245 -0.02 -4.43 4.95
C TRP A 245 1.48 -4.67 4.76
N THR A 246 1.87 -5.47 3.76
CA THR A 246 3.27 -5.88 3.59
C THR A 246 4.17 -4.67 3.33
N LYS A 247 3.69 -3.70 2.53
CA LYS A 247 4.44 -2.50 2.21
C LYS A 247 4.39 -1.46 3.33
N HIS A 248 3.23 -1.18 3.91
CA HIS A 248 3.07 -0.05 4.83
C HIS A 248 2.77 -0.47 6.27
N GLY A 249 1.86 -1.42 6.46
CA GLY A 249 1.52 -1.97 7.78
C GLY A 249 2.70 -2.59 8.53
N SER A 250 3.59 -3.29 7.82
CA SER A 250 4.84 -3.88 8.36
C SER A 250 5.77 -2.84 8.99
N CYS A 251 5.70 -1.59 8.51
CA CYS A 251 6.50 -0.46 8.98
C CYS A 251 5.87 0.34 10.10
N CYS A 252 4.64 0.03 10.49
CA CYS A 252 3.99 0.72 11.58
C CYS A 252 4.58 0.31 12.94
N SER A 253 4.08 0.94 14.02
CA SER A 253 4.52 0.62 15.39
C SER A 253 4.45 -0.87 15.69
N SER A 254 5.29 -1.32 16.63
CA SER A 254 5.30 -2.71 17.13
C SER A 254 3.91 -3.20 17.59
N THR A 255 3.02 -2.30 18.03
CA THR A 255 1.63 -2.60 18.38
C THR A 255 0.80 -3.14 17.20
N PHE A 256 1.09 -2.68 15.98
CA PHE A 256 0.43 -3.13 14.75
C PHE A 256 1.09 -4.34 14.16
N ARG A 257 2.43 -4.36 14.12
CA ARG A 257 3.21 -5.28 13.27
C ARG A 257 2.89 -6.77 13.43
N HIS A 258 2.53 -7.21 14.64
CA HIS A 258 2.23 -8.61 14.92
C HIS A 258 0.75 -8.96 14.85
N ASN A 259 -0.10 -7.97 14.53
CA ASN A 259 -1.53 -8.13 14.51
C ASN A 259 -2.16 -7.21 13.46
N ILE A 260 -2.39 -7.77 12.28
CA ILE A 260 -3.11 -7.08 11.22
C ILE A 260 -4.48 -6.56 11.66
N SER A 261 -5.21 -7.28 12.52
CA SER A 261 -6.51 -6.83 13.02
C SER A 261 -6.39 -5.52 13.80
N ASN A 262 -5.31 -5.31 14.56
CA ASN A 262 -5.05 -4.02 15.22
C ASN A 262 -4.80 -2.90 14.20
N TYR A 263 -4.00 -3.16 13.17
CA TYR A 263 -3.73 -2.20 12.09
C TYR A 263 -5.01 -1.83 11.33
N LEU A 264 -5.78 -2.82 10.91
CA LEU A 264 -7.05 -2.62 10.21
C LEU A 264 -8.05 -1.87 11.07
N THR A 265 -8.22 -2.26 12.34
CA THR A 265 -9.11 -1.58 13.27
C THR A 265 -8.77 -0.09 13.36
N HIS A 266 -7.51 0.26 13.57
CA HIS A 266 -7.10 1.67 13.67
C HIS A 266 -7.27 2.41 12.35
N MET A 267 -6.84 1.83 11.23
CA MET A 267 -6.99 2.45 9.92
C MET A 267 -8.46 2.70 9.57
N LEU A 268 -9.35 1.75 9.90
CA LEU A 268 -10.80 1.87 9.73
C LEU A 268 -11.41 2.89 10.70
N ASP A 269 -10.92 2.99 11.93
CA ASP A 269 -11.37 4.00 12.91
C ASP A 269 -11.04 5.41 12.43
N LEU A 270 -9.83 5.60 11.88
CA LEU A 270 -9.42 6.86 11.28
C LEU A 270 -10.23 7.20 10.04
N ALA A 271 -10.41 6.23 9.13
CA ALA A 271 -11.22 6.42 7.93
C ALA A 271 -12.67 6.79 8.29
N ASP A 272 -13.27 6.10 9.26
CA ASP A 272 -14.62 6.43 9.75
C ASP A 272 -14.66 7.83 10.38
N MET A 273 -13.71 8.15 11.26
CA MET A 273 -13.61 9.46 11.92
C MET A 273 -13.63 10.61 10.91
N VAL A 274 -12.85 10.50 9.83
CA VAL A 274 -12.70 11.59 8.86
C VAL A 274 -13.71 11.54 7.72
N THR A 275 -14.50 10.46 7.56
CA THR A 275 -15.51 10.35 6.49
C THR A 275 -16.96 10.29 6.99
N ARG A 276 -17.20 10.08 8.29
CA ARG A 276 -18.56 10.01 8.84
C ARG A 276 -19.34 11.33 8.65
N PRO A 277 -20.68 11.28 8.59
CA PRO A 277 -21.50 12.48 8.55
C PRO A 277 -21.14 13.48 9.64
N GLY A 278 -20.93 14.73 9.24
CA GLY A 278 -20.51 15.81 10.13
C GLY A 278 -18.99 16.00 10.27
N SER A 279 -18.15 15.09 9.75
CA SER A 279 -16.70 15.34 9.62
C SER A 279 -16.41 16.45 8.59
N LEU A 280 -15.23 17.08 8.68
CA LEU A 280 -14.83 18.13 7.73
C LEU A 280 -14.83 17.63 6.28
N THR A 281 -14.26 16.44 6.05
CA THR A 281 -14.22 15.84 4.72
C THR A 281 -15.61 15.51 4.20
N TYR A 282 -16.51 15.03 5.05
CA TYR A 282 -17.90 14.82 4.66
C TYR A 282 -18.57 16.14 4.25
N GLN A 283 -18.45 17.17 5.09
CA GLN A 283 -19.11 18.46 4.88
C GLN A 283 -18.61 19.19 3.63
N HIS A 284 -17.33 19.06 3.29
CA HIS A 284 -16.69 19.85 2.23
C HIS A 284 -16.33 19.08 0.97
N ILE A 285 -16.41 17.74 0.96
CA ILE A 285 -16.12 16.93 -0.24
C ILE A 285 -17.31 16.03 -0.56
N GLN A 286 -17.68 15.11 0.34
CA GLN A 286 -18.69 14.10 0.03
C GLN A 286 -20.07 14.71 -0.23
N ARG A 287 -20.45 15.76 0.51
CA ARG A 287 -21.71 16.48 0.30
C ARG A 287 -21.78 17.21 -1.05
N TYR A 288 -20.63 17.54 -1.63
CA TYR A 288 -20.49 18.23 -2.91
C TYR A 288 -20.28 17.26 -4.08
N ALA A 289 -20.57 15.97 -3.89
CA ALA A 289 -20.52 15.01 -4.98
C ALA A 289 -21.45 15.44 -6.13
N GLY A 290 -20.89 15.57 -7.32
CA GLY A 290 -21.53 16.07 -8.54
C GLY A 290 -21.21 17.53 -8.84
N GLU A 291 -20.51 18.23 -7.94
CA GLU A 291 -20.23 19.66 -8.04
C GLU A 291 -18.75 19.97 -8.30
N LYS A 292 -18.45 21.26 -8.47
CA LYS A 292 -17.09 21.81 -8.55
C LYS A 292 -16.85 22.71 -7.37
N ILE A 293 -15.69 22.58 -6.74
CA ILE A 293 -15.31 23.33 -5.54
C ILE A 293 -14.04 24.09 -5.84
N GLY A 294 -13.95 25.37 -5.42
CA GLY A 294 -12.72 26.13 -5.58
C GLY A 294 -11.56 25.50 -4.79
N LEU A 295 -10.41 25.27 -5.44
CA LEU A 295 -9.26 24.61 -4.80
C LEU A 295 -8.76 25.41 -3.59
N GLY A 296 -8.69 26.74 -3.70
CA GLY A 296 -8.30 27.62 -2.59
C GLY A 296 -9.24 27.53 -1.38
N TYR A 297 -10.54 27.32 -1.63
CA TYR A 297 -11.51 27.07 -0.55
C TYR A 297 -11.24 25.72 0.11
N LEU A 298 -11.05 24.64 -0.67
CA LEU A 298 -10.76 23.32 -0.13
C LEU A 298 -9.49 23.30 0.72
N ILE A 299 -8.40 23.91 0.25
CA ILE A 299 -7.14 24.04 0.99
C ILE A 299 -7.37 24.81 2.31
N SER A 300 -8.17 25.88 2.27
CA SER A 300 -8.48 26.69 3.43
C SER A 300 -9.29 25.92 4.49
N VAL A 301 -10.34 25.19 4.09
CA VAL A 301 -11.20 24.48 5.07
C VAL A 301 -10.57 23.21 5.62
N LEU A 302 -9.68 22.57 4.87
CA LEU A 302 -8.88 21.43 5.34
C LEU A 302 -7.64 21.88 6.14
N ASN A 303 -7.44 23.19 6.34
CA ASN A 303 -6.44 23.77 7.24
C ASN A 303 -5.03 23.14 7.12
N GLN A 304 -4.59 22.86 5.90
CA GLN A 304 -3.28 22.24 5.60
C GLN A 304 -3.05 20.85 6.23
N THR A 305 -4.07 20.20 6.79
CA THR A 305 -3.96 18.83 7.29
C THR A 305 -4.03 17.79 6.18
N SER A 306 -4.35 18.24 4.96
CA SER A 306 -4.64 17.36 3.84
C SER A 306 -3.97 17.82 2.55
N ILE A 307 -3.58 16.86 1.72
CA ILE A 307 -3.10 17.03 0.35
C ILE A 307 -4.19 16.52 -0.58
N ILE A 308 -4.52 17.29 -1.61
CA ILE A 308 -5.60 16.97 -2.55
C ILE A 308 -4.97 16.54 -3.87
N ASN A 309 -5.28 15.33 -4.31
CA ASN A 309 -4.86 14.77 -5.58
C ASN A 309 -6.00 14.81 -6.58
N CYS A 310 -5.68 15.30 -7.78
CA CYS A 310 -6.54 15.34 -8.94
C CYS A 310 -5.92 14.58 -10.12
N ASN A 311 -6.78 14.06 -10.99
CA ASN A 311 -6.35 13.65 -12.32
C ASN A 311 -6.10 14.87 -13.22
N ASN A 312 -5.69 14.60 -14.46
CA ASN A 312 -5.46 15.61 -15.51
C ASN A 312 -6.72 16.40 -15.93
N ARG A 313 -7.93 16.00 -15.49
CA ARG A 313 -9.20 16.71 -15.71
C ARG A 313 -9.62 17.52 -14.50
N CYS A 314 -8.75 17.67 -13.49
CA CYS A 314 -9.08 18.32 -12.22
C CYS A 314 -10.26 17.66 -11.50
N GLU A 315 -10.43 16.35 -11.66
CA GLU A 315 -11.35 15.55 -10.86
C GLU A 315 -10.61 15.02 -9.63
N LEU A 316 -11.21 15.15 -8.44
CA LEU A 316 -10.64 14.62 -7.20
C LEU A 316 -10.40 13.13 -7.35
N GLU A 317 -9.16 12.65 -7.21
CA GLU A 317 -8.82 11.23 -7.16
C GLU A 317 -8.54 10.77 -5.74
N GLU A 318 -7.86 11.58 -4.94
CA GLU A 318 -7.38 11.15 -3.63
C GLU A 318 -7.17 12.31 -2.66
N ILE A 319 -7.24 12.02 -1.37
CA ILE A 319 -6.95 12.94 -0.28
C ILE A 319 -6.05 12.23 0.70
N TRP A 320 -4.90 12.84 0.97
CA TRP A 320 -3.93 12.35 1.94
C TRP A 320 -4.01 13.22 3.18
N MET A 321 -4.27 12.63 4.34
CA MET A 321 -4.38 13.36 5.60
C MET A 321 -3.21 13.02 6.51
N CYS A 322 -2.54 14.03 7.05
CA CYS A 322 -1.40 13.82 7.93
C CYS A 322 -1.85 13.62 9.37
N MET A 323 -1.42 12.53 9.98
CA MET A 323 -1.77 12.12 11.34
C MET A 323 -0.50 12.08 12.19
N SER A 324 -0.51 12.70 13.37
CA SER A 324 0.61 12.61 14.30
C SER A 324 0.82 11.18 14.77
N ARG A 325 2.08 10.80 14.98
CA ARG A 325 2.46 9.58 15.69
C ARG A 325 2.47 9.83 17.20
N HIS A 326 1.78 8.99 17.96
CA HIS A 326 1.81 9.04 19.42
C HIS A 326 3.18 8.58 19.95
N HIS A 327 3.82 9.39 20.78
CA HIS A 327 5.22 9.19 21.19
C HIS A 327 5.46 7.84 21.91
N HIS A 328 4.50 7.36 22.71
CA HIS A 328 4.69 6.15 23.51
C HIS A 328 4.23 4.87 22.83
N THR A 329 3.17 4.95 22.03
CA THR A 329 2.54 3.76 21.43
C THR A 329 2.92 3.60 19.97
N GLY A 330 3.46 4.65 19.36
CA GLY A 330 3.72 4.73 17.92
C GLY A 330 2.46 4.78 17.06
N LEU A 331 1.26 4.78 17.66
CA LEU A 331 -0.01 4.74 16.94
C LEU A 331 -0.36 6.11 16.33
N PRO A 332 -1.11 6.18 15.21
CA PRO A 332 -1.67 7.44 14.75
C PRO A 332 -2.64 8.00 15.79
N ASN A 333 -2.62 9.32 16.00
CA ASN A 333 -3.41 9.98 17.06
C ASN A 333 -4.37 11.04 16.51
N GLN A 334 -3.87 12.22 16.15
CA GLN A 334 -4.69 13.36 15.70
C GLN A 334 -4.22 13.88 14.35
N LEU A 335 -5.12 14.57 13.64
CA LEU A 335 -4.77 15.32 12.43
C LEU A 335 -3.74 16.41 12.78
N ILE A 336 -2.74 16.56 11.91
CA ILE A 336 -1.73 17.61 12.00
C ILE A 336 -1.59 18.29 10.65
N PRO A 337 -1.11 19.55 10.62
CA PRO A 337 -0.62 20.13 9.37
C PRO A 337 0.42 19.19 8.74
N CYS A 338 0.28 18.93 7.45
CA CYS A 338 1.22 18.08 6.74
C CYS A 338 2.62 18.73 6.75
N PRO A 339 3.68 18.00 7.15
CA PRO A 339 5.04 18.55 7.14
C PRO A 339 5.46 19.05 5.76
N MET A 340 6.31 20.09 5.73
CA MET A 340 6.92 20.58 4.49
C MET A 340 7.65 19.43 3.78
N GLY A 341 7.37 19.25 2.49
CA GLY A 341 7.88 18.13 1.69
C GLY A 341 6.82 17.07 1.36
N ALA A 342 5.78 16.91 2.19
CA ALA A 342 4.66 16.01 1.86
C ALA A 342 3.91 16.47 0.59
N PHE A 343 3.82 17.80 0.39
CA PHE A 343 3.08 18.43 -0.71
C PHE A 343 3.82 18.44 -2.07
N HIS A 344 5.15 18.42 -2.07
CA HIS A 344 5.93 18.78 -3.25
C HIS A 344 5.83 17.74 -4.38
N THR A 345 5.60 16.47 -4.04
CA THR A 345 5.50 15.39 -5.02
C THR A 345 4.05 14.98 -5.29
N SER A 346 3.12 15.26 -4.36
CA SER A 346 1.79 14.64 -4.36
C SER A 346 0.62 15.61 -4.29
N ASP A 347 0.78 16.92 -4.45
CA ASP A 347 -0.38 17.80 -4.72
C ASP A 347 -0.59 17.94 -6.23
N SER A 348 -1.21 16.92 -6.84
CA SER A 348 -1.42 16.94 -8.29
C SER A 348 -2.45 17.99 -8.74
N CYS A 349 -3.37 18.43 -7.87
CA CYS A 349 -4.31 19.51 -8.18
C CYS A 349 -3.60 20.86 -8.35
N GLN A 350 -2.73 21.23 -7.40
CA GLN A 350 -1.95 22.47 -7.48
C GLN A 350 -0.96 22.42 -8.65
N LYS A 351 -0.29 21.28 -8.86
CA LYS A 351 0.64 21.10 -10.00
C LYS A 351 -0.05 21.26 -11.35
N SER A 352 -1.25 20.71 -11.48
CA SER A 352 -2.07 20.84 -12.69
C SER A 352 -2.74 22.21 -12.82
N ARG A 353 -2.51 23.11 -11.85
CA ARG A 353 -3.09 24.47 -11.79
C ARG A 353 -4.62 24.46 -11.84
N CYS A 354 -5.23 23.48 -11.17
CA CYS A 354 -6.68 23.39 -11.06
C CYS A 354 -7.22 24.56 -10.24
N GLU A 355 -7.99 25.45 -10.87
CA GLU A 355 -8.72 26.50 -10.14
C GLU A 355 -9.88 25.91 -9.33
N TYR A 356 -10.52 24.89 -9.91
CA TYR A 356 -11.64 24.14 -9.33
C TYR A 356 -11.33 22.65 -9.36
N VAL A 357 -11.77 21.94 -8.32
CA VAL A 357 -11.77 20.49 -8.23
C VAL A 357 -13.18 19.98 -8.46
N SER A 358 -13.36 19.13 -9.47
CA SER A 358 -14.63 18.44 -9.71
C SER A 358 -14.71 17.22 -8.79
N ILE A 359 -15.84 17.02 -8.12
CA ILE A 359 -16.11 15.84 -7.32
C ILE A 359 -17.09 14.97 -8.12
N PRO A 360 -16.63 14.12 -9.05
CA PRO A 360 -17.54 13.45 -9.95
C PRO A 360 -18.47 12.50 -9.20
N LEU A 361 -19.75 12.51 -9.55
CA LEU A 361 -20.61 11.38 -9.30
C LEU A 361 -20.35 10.34 -10.38
N ARG A 362 -20.41 9.07 -10.00
CA ARG A 362 -20.48 8.01 -11.00
C ARG A 362 -21.79 8.24 -11.78
N ASN A 363 -21.68 8.51 -13.08
CA ASN A 363 -22.83 8.89 -13.89
C ASN A 363 -23.86 7.75 -13.88
N LYS A 364 -25.11 8.04 -13.47
CA LYS A 364 -26.27 7.15 -13.67
C LYS A 364 -26.57 6.87 -15.15
N ALA A 365 -25.98 7.64 -16.05
CA ALA A 365 -26.39 7.70 -17.44
C ALA A 365 -25.62 6.70 -18.34
N SER A 366 -26.40 5.82 -18.95
CA SER A 366 -26.11 4.97 -20.11
C SER A 366 -25.47 3.60 -19.87
N PHE A 367 -25.89 2.89 -18.83
CA PHE A 367 -26.34 1.52 -19.09
C PHE A 367 -27.70 1.66 -19.81
N THR A 368 -27.66 1.88 -21.13
CA THR A 368 -28.80 1.49 -21.96
C THR A 368 -28.97 0.01 -21.67
N SER A 369 -30.08 -0.32 -21.01
CA SER A 369 -30.52 -1.69 -20.79
C SER A 369 -30.61 -2.38 -22.14
N ASP A 370 -29.51 -2.95 -22.61
CA ASP A 370 -29.54 -4.08 -23.51
C ASP A 370 -30.10 -5.24 -22.68
N THR A 371 -31.43 -5.26 -22.56
CA THR A 371 -32.27 -6.40 -22.16
C THR A 371 -31.61 -7.37 -21.18
N ILE A 372 -31.10 -6.87 -20.05
CA ILE A 372 -30.87 -7.74 -18.91
C ILE A 372 -32.27 -7.93 -18.33
N THR A 373 -32.85 -9.12 -18.55
CA THR A 373 -34.05 -9.55 -17.83
C THR A 373 -33.77 -9.40 -16.35
N GLU A 374 -34.27 -8.32 -15.76
CA GLU A 374 -34.22 -8.07 -14.32
C GLU A 374 -34.68 -9.34 -13.64
N THR A 375 -33.74 -10.02 -12.99
CA THR A 375 -34.09 -11.12 -12.11
C THR A 375 -34.73 -10.45 -10.91
N TYR A 376 -36.06 -10.38 -10.92
CA TYR A 376 -36.85 -9.78 -9.85
C TYR A 376 -36.43 -10.40 -8.52
N ILE A 377 -35.73 -9.65 -7.68
CA ILE A 377 -35.45 -10.04 -6.31
C ILE A 377 -36.64 -9.55 -5.47
N PRO A 378 -37.58 -10.43 -5.07
CA PRO A 378 -38.73 -10.02 -4.28
C PRO A 378 -38.27 -9.35 -2.98
N SER A 379 -38.89 -8.22 -2.65
CA SER A 379 -38.71 -7.54 -1.37
C SER A 379 -38.97 -8.50 -0.20
N LEU A 380 -38.47 -8.21 1.01
CA LEU A 380 -38.74 -9.04 2.20
C LEU A 380 -40.25 -9.25 2.43
N ARG A 381 -41.06 -8.23 2.16
CA ARG A 381 -42.54 -8.34 2.18
C ARG A 381 -43.05 -9.33 1.13
N THR A 382 -42.51 -9.28 -0.09
CA THR A 382 -42.87 -10.20 -1.17
C THR A 382 -42.44 -11.64 -0.86
N LYS A 383 -41.25 -11.84 -0.30
CA LYS A 383 -40.77 -13.16 0.15
C LYS A 383 -41.67 -13.73 1.25
N LEU A 384 -42.09 -12.90 2.22
CA LEU A 384 -43.01 -13.31 3.27
C LEU A 384 -44.40 -13.66 2.73
N LEU A 385 -44.92 -12.88 1.78
CA LEU A 385 -46.17 -13.17 1.08
C LEU A 385 -46.12 -14.48 0.30
N ILE A 386 -45.03 -14.74 -0.43
CA ILE A 386 -44.81 -16.01 -1.13
C ILE A 386 -44.78 -17.17 -0.14
N PHE A 387 -44.06 -17.03 0.97
CA PHE A 387 -43.99 -18.07 2.00
C PHE A 387 -45.36 -18.37 2.62
N ILE A 388 -46.16 -17.33 2.93
CA ILE A 388 -47.53 -17.49 3.43
C ILE A 388 -48.43 -18.16 2.39
N LEU A 389 -48.34 -17.77 1.12
CA LEU A 389 -49.07 -18.40 0.01
C LEU A 389 -48.72 -19.88 -0.13
N VAL A 390 -47.44 -20.24 -0.06
CA VAL A 390 -46.98 -21.63 -0.09
C VAL A 390 -47.57 -22.41 1.08
N LEU A 391 -47.57 -21.86 2.30
CA LEU A 391 -48.18 -22.52 3.46
C LEU A 391 -49.70 -22.70 3.32
N ILE A 392 -50.40 -21.72 2.76
CA ILE A 392 -51.86 -21.82 2.55
C ILE A 392 -52.20 -22.85 1.47
N ILE A 393 -51.41 -22.95 0.39
CA ILE A 393 -51.68 -23.84 -0.73
C ILE A 393 -51.22 -25.27 -0.43
N VAL A 394 -50.04 -25.45 0.16
CA VAL A 394 -49.43 -26.78 0.35
C VAL A 394 -50.05 -27.53 1.52
N LYS A 395 -50.42 -26.83 2.60
CA LYS A 395 -50.95 -27.48 3.82
C LYS A 395 -52.24 -28.27 3.59
N PRO A 396 -53.24 -27.78 2.84
CA PRO A 396 -54.42 -28.58 2.47
C PRO A 396 -54.08 -29.79 1.60
N ILE A 397 -53.13 -29.65 0.66
CA ILE A 397 -52.72 -30.75 -0.25
C ILE A 397 -52.09 -31.90 0.54
N VAL A 398 -51.21 -31.59 1.51
CA VAL A 398 -50.60 -32.61 2.38
C VAL A 398 -51.63 -33.30 3.26
N ILE A 399 -52.65 -32.59 3.75
CA ILE A 399 -53.73 -33.18 4.55
C ILE A 399 -54.61 -34.12 3.71
N VAL A 400 -54.94 -33.72 2.47
CA VAL A 400 -55.75 -34.55 1.57
C VAL A 400 -54.97 -35.79 1.13
N LEU A 401 -53.71 -35.65 0.73
CA LEU A 401 -52.88 -36.78 0.31
C LEU A 401 -52.55 -37.71 1.48
N GLY A 402 -52.26 -37.17 2.67
CA GLY A 402 -52.06 -37.96 3.89
C GLY A 402 -53.32 -38.72 4.31
N GLY A 403 -54.50 -38.10 4.16
CA GLY A 403 -55.79 -38.75 4.39
C GLY A 403 -56.10 -39.88 3.40
N CYS A 404 -55.79 -39.70 2.11
CA CYS A 404 -55.96 -40.74 1.10
C CYS A 404 -55.03 -41.94 1.33
N CYS A 405 -53.78 -41.72 1.77
CA CYS A 405 -52.88 -42.81 2.15
C CYS A 405 -53.37 -43.59 3.38
N ALA A 406 -53.93 -42.90 4.39
CA ALA A 406 -54.51 -43.57 5.55
C ALA A 406 -55.76 -44.39 5.19
N TYR A 407 -56.59 -43.90 4.26
CA TYR A 407 -57.77 -44.64 3.80
C TYR A 407 -57.39 -45.90 3.01
N LEU A 408 -56.40 -45.82 2.11
CA LEU A 408 -55.88 -46.95 1.33
C LEU A 408 -55.14 -48.00 2.17
N LEU A 409 -54.66 -47.66 3.36
CA LEU A 409 -54.05 -48.61 4.30
C LEU A 409 -55.07 -49.27 5.24
N SER A 410 -56.33 -48.83 5.21
CA SER A 410 -57.40 -49.31 6.08
C SER A 410 -58.47 -50.17 5.37
N HIS A 411 -58.30 -50.41 4.07
CA HIS A 411 -59.05 -51.35 3.24
C HIS A 411 -58.04 -52.24 2.52
#